data_AF-A0A1I2YUP5-F1
#
_entry.id   AF-A0A1I2YUP5-F1
#
_cell.length_a   1.000
_cell.length_b   1.000
_cell.length_c   1.000
_cell.angle_alpha   90.00
_cell.angle_beta   90.00
_cell.angle_gamma   90.00
#
_symmetry.space_group_name_H-M   'P 1'
#
loop_
_entity.id
_entity.type
_entity.pdbx_description
1 polymer ?
#
loop_
_entity_poly.entity_id
_entity_poly.type
_entity_poly.pdbx_seq_one_letter_code
_entity_poly.pdbx_strand_id
1 'polypeptide(L)'
;MKSDIRLASTPALAVSVLLAALLGGCADKPIIRTEIVERPVAVPCAVQTPSECKSLYATDRLSVKDDALTINRALRAEIEERWACEIKLLAAVRGCNRGIQTAPEIEHSGL
;
A
#
# COMPACT_ATOMS: atom_id res chain seq x y z
N MET A 1 73.15 39.76 20.34
CA MET A 1 72.16 38.72 19.97
C MET A 1 70.79 39.18 20.43
N LYS A 2 69.95 39.65 19.51
CA LYS A 2 68.55 39.99 19.82
C LYS A 2 67.70 39.50 18.66
N SER A 3 66.87 38.50 18.95
CA SER A 3 66.03 37.79 18.00
C SER A 3 64.72 38.56 17.87
N ASP A 4 64.63 39.44 16.88
CA ASP A 4 63.38 40.18 16.62
C ASP A 4 62.46 39.32 15.75
N ILE A 5 61.52 38.64 16.41
CA ILE A 5 60.36 38.00 15.80
C ILE A 5 59.51 39.11 15.17
N ARG A 6 59.60 39.25 13.83
CA ARG A 6 58.76 40.19 13.10
C ARG A 6 57.33 39.66 13.05
N LEU A 7 56.45 40.38 13.75
CA LEU A 7 55.00 40.31 13.68
C LEU A 7 54.57 40.56 12.22
N ALA A 8 54.38 39.47 11.46
CA ALA A 8 53.86 39.55 10.10
C ALA A 8 52.35 39.86 10.17
N SER A 9 51.96 41.02 9.63
CA SER A 9 50.70 41.24 8.91
C SER A 9 49.43 40.61 9.54
N THR A 10 48.71 41.41 10.32
CA THR A 10 47.42 41.09 10.96
C THR A 10 46.27 40.61 10.05
N PRO A 11 46.11 41.00 8.75
CA PRO A 11 44.96 40.56 7.97
C PRO A 11 45.04 39.10 7.49
N ALA A 12 46.24 38.56 7.26
CA ALA A 12 46.41 37.21 6.72
C ALA A 12 46.04 36.11 7.74
N LEU A 13 46.33 36.36 9.01
CA LEU A 13 45.94 35.48 10.12
C LEU A 13 44.42 35.50 10.34
N ALA A 14 43.78 36.67 10.23
CA ALA A 14 42.33 36.77 10.34
C ALA A 14 41.60 36.01 9.22
N VAL A 15 42.08 36.12 7.98
CA VAL A 15 41.50 35.41 6.82
C VAL A 15 41.63 33.90 6.97
N SER A 16 42.78 33.40 7.42
CA SER A 16 43.00 31.95 7.60
C SER A 16 42.15 31.36 8.72
N VAL A 17 41.95 32.09 9.82
CA VAL A 17 41.04 31.68 10.91
C VAL A 17 39.59 31.65 10.44
N LEU A 18 39.15 32.67 9.67
CA LEU A 18 37.81 32.70 9.08
C LEU A 18 37.58 31.53 8.11
N LEU A 19 38.57 31.22 7.27
CA LEU A 19 38.47 30.11 6.31
C LEU A 19 38.37 28.77 7.04
N ALA A 20 39.15 28.57 8.10
CA ALA A 20 39.09 27.35 8.92
C ALA A 20 37.74 27.19 9.63
N ALA A 21 37.14 28.29 10.11
CA ALA A 21 35.82 28.27 10.73
C ALA A 21 34.70 27.94 9.73
N LEU A 22 34.79 28.45 8.49
CA LEU A 22 33.83 28.19 7.42
C LEU A 22 33.89 26.76 6.89
N LEU A 23 35.07 26.12 6.94
CA LEU A 23 35.29 24.74 6.45
C LEU A 23 35.01 23.67 7.51
N GLY A 24 34.88 24.04 8.79
CA GLY A 24 34.68 23.11 9.91
C GLY A 24 33.38 22.29 9.84
N GLY A 25 32.37 22.77 9.11
CA GLY A 25 31.10 22.06 8.91
C GLY A 25 31.16 20.91 7.89
N CYS A 26 32.23 20.79 7.10
CA CYS A 26 32.37 19.75 6.06
C CYS A 26 33.06 18.47 6.54
N ALA A 27 33.62 18.46 7.75
CA ALA A 27 34.27 17.29 8.34
C ALA A 27 33.38 16.52 9.32
N ASP A 28 32.13 16.96 9.48
CA ASP A 28 31.24 16.37 10.47
C ASP A 28 30.71 15.01 9.99
N LYS A 29 30.63 14.06 10.93
CA LYS A 29 30.27 12.68 10.61
C LYS A 29 28.76 12.62 10.40
N PRO A 30 28.26 12.15 9.24
CA PRO A 30 26.82 12.16 9.01
C PRO A 30 26.11 11.35 10.09
N ILE A 31 25.17 11.98 10.80
CA ILE A 31 24.32 11.31 11.77
C ILE A 31 23.30 10.48 10.97
N ILE A 32 23.53 9.18 10.90
CA ILE A 32 22.58 8.24 10.28
C ILE A 32 21.40 8.10 11.24
N ARG A 33 20.28 8.75 10.91
CA ARG A 33 19.00 8.53 11.60
C ARG A 33 18.20 7.48 10.85
N THR A 34 17.90 6.39 11.53
CA THR A 34 16.91 5.41 11.09
C THR A 34 15.55 5.81 11.65
N GLU A 35 14.63 6.19 10.78
CA GLU A 35 13.25 6.47 11.16
C GLU A 35 12.34 5.32 10.70
N ILE A 36 11.43 4.92 11.58
CA ILE A 36 10.39 3.95 11.22
C ILE A 36 9.33 4.72 10.44
N VAL A 37 9.25 4.46 9.14
CA VAL A 37 8.23 5.05 8.27
C VAL A 37 7.12 4.02 8.06
N GLU A 38 5.93 4.29 8.60
CA GLU A 38 4.75 3.47 8.29
C GLU A 38 4.33 3.74 6.84
N ARG A 39 4.65 2.81 5.94
CA ARG A 39 4.24 2.86 4.54
C ARG A 39 3.05 1.90 4.34
N PRO A 40 1.90 2.37 3.84
CA PRO A 40 0.81 1.47 3.48
C PRO A 40 1.28 0.57 2.33
N VAL A 41 1.21 -0.74 2.55
CA VAL A 41 1.51 -1.75 1.52
C VAL A 41 0.20 -2.19 0.90
N ALA A 42 0.07 -2.02 -0.42
CA ALA A 42 -1.08 -2.54 -1.15
C ALA A 42 -1.01 -4.07 -1.19
N VAL A 43 -1.97 -4.74 -0.56
CA VAL A 43 -2.09 -6.20 -0.63
C VAL A 43 -2.85 -6.56 -1.91
N PRO A 44 -2.29 -7.37 -2.83
CA PRO A 44 -2.98 -7.74 -4.05
C PRO A 44 -4.23 -8.56 -3.70
N CYS A 45 -5.37 -8.10 -4.20
CA CYS A 45 -6.65 -8.76 -4.01
C CYS A 45 -6.73 -9.95 -4.98
N ALA A 46 -6.22 -11.11 -4.57
CA ALA A 46 -6.25 -12.35 -5.35
C ALA A 46 -7.35 -13.26 -4.81
N VAL A 47 -8.57 -13.08 -5.30
CA VAL A 47 -9.74 -13.83 -4.81
C VAL A 47 -10.23 -14.79 -5.88
N GLN A 48 -10.35 -16.06 -5.52
CA GLN A 48 -11.00 -17.08 -6.34
C GLN A 48 -12.51 -16.95 -6.21
N THR A 49 -13.24 -17.12 -7.30
CA THR A 49 -14.70 -17.14 -7.26
C THR A 49 -15.15 -18.32 -6.39
N PRO A 50 -15.87 -18.10 -5.28
CA PRO A 50 -16.36 -19.20 -4.45
C PRO A 50 -17.40 -20.02 -5.24
N SER A 51 -17.42 -21.33 -5.02
CA SER A 51 -18.26 -22.27 -5.76
C SER A 51 -19.76 -22.07 -5.51
N GLU A 52 -20.12 -21.51 -4.35
CA GLU A 52 -21.51 -21.48 -3.89
C GLU A 52 -21.82 -20.18 -3.16
N CYS A 53 -22.79 -19.45 -3.70
CA CYS A 53 -23.52 -18.38 -3.04
C CYS A 53 -24.40 -18.96 -1.93
N LYS A 54 -23.80 -19.26 -0.79
CA LYS A 54 -24.36 -20.11 0.27
C LYS A 54 -25.18 -19.33 1.30
N SER A 55 -26.28 -18.71 0.87
CA SER A 55 -27.42 -18.43 1.75
C SER A 55 -28.50 -19.48 1.48
N LEU A 56 -29.26 -19.87 2.51
CA LEU A 56 -30.45 -20.72 2.30
C LEU A 56 -31.37 -20.00 1.31
N TYR A 57 -31.62 -20.61 0.15
CA TYR A 57 -32.53 -20.06 -0.86
C TYR A 57 -33.97 -20.16 -0.38
N ALA A 58 -34.85 -19.36 -0.98
CA ALA A 58 -36.28 -19.43 -0.70
C ALA A 58 -36.86 -20.86 -0.83
N THR A 59 -36.28 -21.69 -1.71
CA THR A 59 -36.68 -23.08 -1.93
C THR A 59 -36.22 -24.06 -0.87
N ASP A 60 -35.19 -23.75 -0.08
CA ASP A 60 -34.73 -24.60 1.03
C ASP A 60 -35.75 -24.69 2.18
N ARG A 61 -36.76 -23.80 2.15
CA ARG A 61 -37.86 -23.74 3.12
C ARG A 61 -39.13 -24.46 2.65
N LEU A 62 -39.14 -24.99 1.42
CA LEU A 62 -40.32 -25.64 0.86
C LEU A 62 -40.52 -27.05 1.43
N SER A 63 -41.79 -27.41 1.57
CA SER A 63 -42.26 -28.76 1.83
C SER A 63 -42.94 -29.33 0.59
N VAL A 64 -42.87 -30.65 0.42
CA VAL A 64 -43.61 -31.38 -0.63
C VAL A 64 -45.14 -31.19 -0.50
N LYS A 65 -45.60 -30.77 0.69
CA LYS A 65 -47.02 -30.53 0.98
C LYS A 65 -47.48 -29.11 0.64
N ASP A 66 -46.57 -28.22 0.25
CA ASP A 66 -46.92 -26.83 -0.06
C ASP A 66 -47.74 -26.75 -1.34
N ASP A 67 -48.61 -25.74 -1.41
CA ASP A 67 -49.44 -25.52 -2.59
C ASP A 67 -48.59 -25.04 -3.79
N ALA A 68 -49.09 -25.26 -4.99
CA ALA A 68 -48.39 -24.93 -6.23
C ALA A 68 -48.06 -23.42 -6.34
N LEU A 69 -48.86 -22.52 -5.78
CA LEU A 69 -48.58 -21.10 -5.83
C LEU A 69 -47.40 -20.74 -4.92
N THR A 70 -47.34 -21.33 -3.72
CA THR A 70 -46.21 -21.17 -2.79
C THR A 70 -44.90 -21.68 -3.40
N ILE A 71 -44.93 -22.86 -4.01
CA ILE A 71 -43.76 -23.44 -4.70
C ILE A 71 -43.29 -22.52 -5.85
N ASN A 72 -44.21 -22.05 -6.72
CA ASN A 72 -43.86 -21.18 -7.84
C ASN A 72 -43.29 -19.82 -7.39
N ARG A 73 -43.74 -19.28 -6.26
CA ARG A 73 -43.20 -18.04 -5.69
C ARG A 73 -41.78 -18.22 -5.16
N ALA A 74 -41.53 -19.31 -4.44
CA ALA A 74 -40.20 -19.62 -3.93
C ALA A 74 -39.19 -19.88 -5.07
N LEU A 75 -39.60 -20.58 -6.13
CA LEU A 75 -38.77 -20.80 -7.32
C LEU A 75 -38.38 -19.48 -8.01
N ARG A 76 -39.32 -18.54 -8.14
CA ARG A 76 -39.03 -17.21 -8.72
C ARG A 76 -38.08 -16.40 -7.82
N ALA A 77 -38.25 -16.47 -6.51
CA ALA A 77 -37.36 -15.82 -5.57
C ALA A 77 -35.94 -16.41 -5.64
N GLU A 78 -35.80 -17.73 -5.73
CA GLU A 78 -34.50 -18.40 -5.88
C GLU A 78 -33.75 -17.94 -7.14
N ILE A 79 -34.44 -17.77 -8.27
CA ILE A 79 -33.82 -17.29 -9.51
C ILE A 79 -33.18 -15.90 -9.30
N GLU A 80 -33.92 -14.98 -8.67
CA GLU A 80 -33.43 -13.64 -8.36
C GLU A 80 -32.30 -13.65 -7.32
N GLU A 81 -32.39 -14.51 -6.31
CA GLU A 81 -31.33 -14.68 -5.29
C GLU A 81 -30.03 -15.21 -5.90
N ARG A 82 -30.11 -16.21 -6.78
CA ARG A 82 -28.96 -16.74 -7.54
C ARG A 82 -28.33 -15.68 -8.44
N TRP A 83 -29.15 -14.94 -9.18
CA TRP A 83 -28.68 -13.86 -10.04
C TRP A 83 -28.01 -12.73 -9.25
N ALA A 84 -28.62 -12.31 -8.14
CA ALA A 84 -28.06 -11.28 -7.29
C ALA A 84 -26.70 -11.68 -6.74
N CYS A 85 -26.53 -12.94 -6.34
CA CYS A 85 -25.25 -13.41 -5.86
C CYS A 85 -24.24 -13.56 -7.00
N GLU A 86 -24.56 -14.23 -8.11
CA GLU A 86 -23.64 -14.37 -9.24
C GLU A 86 -23.18 -13.01 -9.79
N ILE A 87 -24.09 -12.06 -9.99
CA ILE A 87 -23.74 -10.75 -10.57
C ILE A 87 -22.91 -9.92 -9.58
N LYS A 88 -23.34 -9.79 -8.31
CA LYS A 88 -22.63 -8.95 -7.33
C LYS A 88 -21.29 -9.56 -6.95
N LEU A 89 -21.23 -10.88 -6.77
CA LEU A 89 -20.00 -11.60 -6.46
C LEU A 89 -19.02 -11.54 -7.62
N LEU A 90 -19.46 -11.81 -8.86
CA LEU A 90 -18.58 -11.72 -10.03
C LEU A 90 -18.11 -10.28 -10.27
N ALA A 91 -18.95 -9.28 -10.01
CA ALA A 91 -18.55 -7.87 -10.08
C ALA A 91 -17.50 -7.52 -9.01
N ALA A 92 -17.67 -7.96 -7.77
CA ALA A 92 -16.73 -7.76 -6.69
C ALA A 92 -15.38 -8.46 -6.96
N VAL A 93 -15.42 -9.73 -7.39
CA VAL A 93 -14.22 -10.50 -7.77
C VAL A 93 -13.51 -9.85 -8.96
N ARG A 94 -14.23 -9.37 -9.98
CA ARG A 94 -13.63 -8.62 -11.09
C ARG A 94 -13.00 -7.31 -10.63
N GLY A 95 -13.66 -6.55 -9.76
CA GLY A 95 -13.12 -5.30 -9.22
C GLY A 95 -11.82 -5.52 -8.44
N CYS A 96 -11.83 -6.53 -7.57
CA CYS A 96 -10.68 -7.01 -6.81
C CYS A 96 -9.51 -7.40 -7.73
N ASN A 97 -9.75 -8.25 -8.73
CA ASN A 97 -8.70 -8.76 -9.61
C ASN A 97 -8.20 -7.75 -10.67
N ARG A 98 -8.98 -6.70 -11.01
CA ARG A 98 -8.53 -5.64 -11.94
C ARG A 98 -7.34 -4.86 -11.43
N GLY A 99 -7.27 -4.60 -10.11
CA GLY A 99 -6.17 -3.86 -9.50
C GLY A 99 -4.82 -4.60 -9.53
N ILE A 100 -4.83 -5.93 -9.66
CA ILE A 100 -3.61 -6.75 -9.82
C ILE A 100 -3.00 -6.57 -11.21
N GLN A 101 -3.82 -6.47 -12.26
CA GLN A 101 -3.34 -6.44 -13.64
C GLN A 101 -2.78 -5.08 -14.08
N THR A 102 -3.14 -4.02 -13.36
CA THR A 102 -2.69 -2.65 -13.65
C THR A 102 -1.57 -2.16 -12.75
N ALA A 103 -1.16 -2.95 -11.76
CA ALA A 103 0.01 -2.61 -10.97
C ALA A 103 1.24 -2.71 -11.90
N PRO A 104 1.98 -1.61 -12.14
CA PRO A 104 3.26 -1.75 -12.82
C PRO A 104 4.12 -2.70 -11.99
N GLU A 105 4.79 -3.65 -12.65
CA GLU A 105 5.90 -4.37 -12.04
C GLU A 105 6.84 -3.29 -11.51
N ILE A 106 6.85 -3.10 -10.19
CA ILE A 106 7.90 -2.32 -9.56
C ILE A 106 9.13 -3.20 -9.71
N GLU A 107 9.87 -2.89 -10.77
CA GLU A 107 11.19 -3.37 -11.07
C GLU A 107 11.96 -3.41 -9.76
N HIS A 108 12.25 -4.62 -9.32
CA HIS A 108 13.10 -4.89 -8.17
C HIS A 108 14.54 -4.63 -8.62
N SER A 109 14.88 -3.37 -8.85
CA SER A 109 16.26 -2.93 -9.03
C SER A 109 16.90 -2.95 -7.64
N GLY A 110 17.29 -4.15 -7.21
CA GLY A 110 18.31 -4.32 -6.19
C GLY A 110 19.59 -3.63 -6.65
N LEU A 111 20.21 -2.93 -5.70
CA LEU A 111 21.58 -2.44 -5.80
C LEU A 111 22.56 -3.52 -6.27
#